data_AF-A0A9K3GGA1-F1
#
_entry.id   AF-A0A9K3GGA1-F1
#
_cell.length_a   1.000
_cell.length_b   1.000
_cell.length_c   1.000
_cell.angle_alpha   90.00
_cell.angle_beta   90.00
_cell.angle_gamma   90.00
#
_symmetry.space_group_name_H-M   'P 1'
#
loop_
_entity.id
_entity.type
_entity.pdbx_description
1 polymer ?
#
loop_
_entity_poly.entity_id
_entity_poly.type
_entity_poly.pdbx_seq_one_letter_code
_entity_poly.pdbx_strand_id
1 'polypeptide(L)'
;MTITQSPVQEKCLEGFLRHISQVETHIDTNERDRVSLPPASELRSILTTNCTLSSLGVPFLVVDGLGHTLVSGIPVPSPDTHAILMKVLDQYISACEASGSVLLCDFEGTHRGPGGTLSCAQFMLTQSLSLSTPEAPVFTHSKKTTTLTSEATKKTERRNRRHYGGASTSGSVGDVITPTLGLLLGMQSPDIVSVVQRIMQCPRIGKAMWGAVGDIYGIRHQAVPIALSMETRSLLDVQCLLSGDRPLGMGRVLDRVSDGLVYKLPDKHCKDWSLLHSTNQCTMPLPLSVSDAQYSADDMHRLELIVHHLGSLPPPAYQRAVQQSQEILRTVDIDPSGAKWLDRQHSYHSRDMGHKQTGYHVKLVRHSHGLKLLGRTLPPHWVKRVREATENLCRLGIRVPADLSFTNGGRKRQHKSVEERPLAMARDVWSVPPADVCEDTTTTHTMGFETQEFPGLAFE
;
A
#
# COMPACT_ATOMS: atom_id res chain seq x y z
N MET A 1 17.54 27.64 6.37
CA MET A 1 18.37 27.19 5.23
C MET A 1 17.50 27.20 4.00
N THR A 2 17.79 28.03 3.01
CA THR A 2 17.06 28.04 1.74
C THR A 2 17.59 26.87 0.92
N ILE A 3 16.81 25.79 0.80
CA ILE A 3 17.17 24.66 -0.07
C ILE A 3 17.05 25.17 -1.51
N THR A 4 18.17 25.34 -2.20
CA THR A 4 18.15 25.64 -3.64
C THR A 4 17.49 24.48 -4.36
N GLN A 5 16.36 24.75 -5.02
CA GLN A 5 15.62 23.72 -5.75
C GLN A 5 16.50 23.10 -6.83
N SER A 6 16.54 21.78 -6.89
CA SER A 6 17.25 21.08 -7.95
C SER A 6 16.45 21.18 -9.26
N PRO A 7 17.11 21.18 -10.43
CA PRO A 7 16.41 21.14 -11.71
C PRO A 7 15.44 19.95 -11.86
N VAL A 8 15.72 18.84 -11.16
CA VAL A 8 14.84 17.67 -11.13
C VAL A 8 13.54 17.98 -10.40
N GLN A 9 13.61 18.61 -9.23
CA GLN A 9 12.43 19.01 -8.46
C GLN A 9 11.53 19.95 -9.26
N GLU A 10 12.13 20.95 -9.90
CA GLU A 10 11.43 21.92 -10.72
C GLU A 10 10.68 21.24 -11.87
N LYS A 11 11.35 20.34 -12.59
CA LYS A 11 10.75 19.57 -13.69
C LYS A 11 9.60 18.67 -13.21
N CYS A 12 9.74 18.00 -12.07
CA CYS A 12 8.68 17.18 -11.49
C CYS A 12 7.46 18.01 -11.11
N LEU A 13 7.70 19.16 -10.48
CA LEU A 13 6.63 20.06 -10.03
C LEU A 13 5.89 20.67 -11.22
N GLU A 14 6.60 21.11 -12.26
CA GLU A 14 6.00 21.56 -13.50
C GLU A 14 5.18 20.47 -14.19
N GLY A 15 5.69 19.24 -14.24
CA GLY A 15 4.96 18.09 -14.79
C GLY A 15 3.66 17.82 -14.04
N PHE A 16 3.72 17.86 -12.71
CA PHE A 16 2.55 17.69 -11.84
C PHE A 16 1.52 18.82 -12.02
N LEU A 17 1.96 20.08 -12.01
CA LEU A 17 1.09 21.25 -12.22
C LEU A 17 0.42 21.21 -13.61
N ARG A 18 1.15 20.79 -14.64
CA ARG A 18 0.59 20.60 -15.98
C ARG A 18 -0.49 19.51 -15.97
N HIS A 19 -0.26 18.40 -15.28
CA HIS A 19 -1.23 17.30 -15.21
C HIS A 19 -2.55 17.72 -14.55
N ILE A 20 -2.50 18.46 -13.42
CA ILE A 20 -3.73 18.94 -12.76
C ILE A 20 -4.47 20.01 -13.57
N SER A 21 -3.75 20.88 -14.29
CA SER A 21 -4.36 21.94 -15.11
C SER A 21 -5.18 21.42 -16.30
N GLN A 22 -4.91 20.20 -16.78
CA GLN A 22 -5.65 19.59 -17.90
C GLN A 22 -7.08 19.20 -17.52
N VAL A 23 -7.42 19.16 -16.23
CA VAL A 23 -8.72 18.72 -15.73
C VAL A 23 -9.71 19.87 -15.58
N GLU A 24 -9.23 21.10 -15.40
CA GLU A 24 -10.10 22.28 -15.17
C GLU A 24 -11.05 22.54 -16.34
N THR A 25 -10.80 21.99 -17.53
CA THR A 25 -11.68 22.11 -18.70
C THR A 25 -12.87 21.13 -18.70
N HIS A 26 -12.90 20.13 -17.80
CA HIS A 26 -13.84 19.00 -17.90
C HIS A 26 -14.74 18.76 -16.68
N ILE A 27 -14.52 19.44 -15.55
CA ILE A 27 -15.37 19.27 -14.37
C ILE A 27 -16.53 20.26 -14.43
N ASP A 28 -17.74 19.73 -14.66
CA ASP A 28 -18.99 20.49 -14.61
C ASP A 28 -19.20 21.03 -13.19
N THR A 29 -19.22 22.34 -13.08
CA THR A 29 -18.96 23.01 -11.82
C THR A 29 -20.22 23.17 -10.99
N ASN A 30 -20.49 22.24 -10.08
CA ASN A 30 -21.37 22.55 -8.96
C ASN A 30 -20.70 23.62 -8.08
N GLU A 31 -21.33 24.79 -7.99
CA GLU A 31 -20.75 26.04 -7.46
C GLU A 31 -20.44 26.06 -5.95
N ARG A 32 -20.89 25.08 -5.16
CA ARG A 32 -21.07 25.32 -3.72
C ARG A 32 -19.86 25.15 -2.80
N ASP A 33 -18.73 24.59 -3.25
CA ASP A 33 -17.55 24.35 -2.38
C ASP A 33 -16.21 24.76 -3.04
N ARG A 34 -16.19 25.85 -3.81
CA ARG A 34 -14.96 26.26 -4.52
C ARG A 34 -13.97 27.01 -3.61
N VAL A 35 -13.14 26.27 -2.89
CA VAL A 35 -11.80 26.80 -2.55
C VAL A 35 -11.11 27.07 -3.89
N SER A 36 -10.81 28.31 -4.28
CA SER A 36 -10.05 28.58 -5.51
C SER A 36 -8.59 28.16 -5.29
N LEU A 37 -7.94 27.57 -6.30
CA LEU A 37 -6.50 27.37 -6.18
C LEU A 37 -5.81 28.75 -6.21
N PRO A 38 -4.78 28.97 -5.40
CA PRO A 38 -4.04 30.23 -5.41
C PRO A 38 -3.25 30.38 -6.72
N PRO A 39 -2.68 31.57 -6.99
CA PRO A 39 -1.79 31.78 -8.13
C PRO A 39 -0.67 30.75 -8.19
N ALA A 40 -0.20 30.42 -9.40
CA ALA A 40 0.77 29.34 -9.62
C ALA A 40 2.07 29.48 -8.79
N SER A 41 2.54 30.71 -8.54
CA SER A 41 3.72 30.97 -7.70
C SER A 41 3.50 30.61 -6.23
N GLU A 42 2.34 30.95 -5.69
CA GLU A 42 1.94 30.62 -4.32
C GLU A 42 1.69 29.11 -4.18
N LEU A 43 0.98 28.52 -5.14
CA LEU A 43 0.77 27.07 -5.18
C LEU A 43 2.12 26.32 -5.22
N ARG A 44 3.06 26.76 -6.05
CA ARG A 44 4.41 26.21 -6.13
C ARG A 44 5.14 26.29 -4.78
N SER A 45 5.00 27.40 -4.06
CA SER A 45 5.58 27.58 -2.72
C SER A 45 4.97 26.61 -1.71
N ILE A 46 3.64 26.46 -1.72
CA ILE A 46 2.92 25.50 -0.87
C ILE A 46 3.40 24.07 -1.14
N LEU A 47 3.40 23.66 -2.42
CA LEU A 47 3.82 22.30 -2.80
C LEU A 47 5.28 22.03 -2.39
N THR A 48 6.18 22.98 -2.64
CA THR A 48 7.60 22.83 -2.27
C THR A 48 7.80 22.68 -0.77
N THR A 49 7.07 23.48 0.03
CA THR A 49 7.16 23.46 1.49
C THR A 49 6.63 22.16 2.10
N ASN A 50 5.69 21.51 1.40
CA ASN A 50 5.07 20.26 1.82
C ASN A 50 5.64 19.04 1.06
N CYS A 51 6.88 19.10 0.58
CA CYS A 51 7.54 17.95 -0.05
C CYS A 51 8.62 17.34 0.84
N THR A 52 8.74 16.02 0.78
CA THR A 52 9.98 15.30 1.11
C THR A 52 10.67 14.88 -0.19
N LEU A 53 11.93 14.45 -0.09
CA LEU A 53 12.69 13.97 -1.25
C LEU A 53 13.03 12.50 -1.07
N SER A 54 12.93 11.73 -2.16
CA SER A 54 13.54 10.42 -2.25
C SER A 54 15.07 10.50 -2.29
N SER A 55 15.76 9.37 -2.21
CA SER A 55 17.22 9.33 -2.34
C SER A 55 17.69 9.74 -3.74
N LEU A 56 16.80 9.71 -4.73
CA LEU A 56 17.05 10.20 -6.09
C LEU A 56 16.80 11.71 -6.25
N GLY A 57 16.40 12.40 -5.17
CA GLY A 57 16.05 13.83 -5.21
C GLY A 57 14.71 14.12 -5.88
N VAL A 58 13.86 13.09 -6.08
CA VAL A 58 12.52 13.25 -6.65
C VAL A 58 11.56 13.69 -5.52
N PRO A 59 10.74 14.74 -5.74
CA PRO A 59 9.82 15.23 -4.73
C PRO A 59 8.63 14.29 -4.52
N PHE A 60 8.27 14.10 -3.26
CA PHE A 60 7.03 13.45 -2.82
C PHE A 60 6.22 14.48 -2.03
N LEU A 61 5.03 14.82 -2.54
CA LEU A 61 4.09 15.70 -1.85
C LEU A 61 3.56 14.97 -0.61
N VAL A 62 3.83 15.56 0.54
CA VAL A 62 3.39 15.09 1.85
C VAL A 62 2.09 15.78 2.19
N VAL A 63 1.03 15.01 2.34
CA VAL A 63 -0.27 15.52 2.80
C VAL A 63 -0.72 14.69 3.98
N ASP A 64 -1.00 15.38 5.08
CA ASP A 64 -1.40 14.80 6.35
C ASP A 64 -2.59 15.58 6.92
N GLY A 65 -3.25 15.06 7.96
CA GLY A 65 -4.36 15.78 8.58
C GLY A 65 -3.91 16.98 9.42
N LEU A 66 -4.91 17.75 9.89
CA LEU A 66 -4.67 18.86 10.79
C LEU A 66 -4.12 18.37 12.15
N GLY A 67 -3.14 19.11 12.69
CA GLY A 67 -2.65 18.93 14.06
C GLY A 67 -1.58 17.85 14.25
N HIS A 68 -1.13 17.18 13.20
CA HIS A 68 -0.03 16.21 13.24
C HIS A 68 0.92 16.40 12.06
N THR A 69 2.12 15.85 12.19
CA THR A 69 3.13 15.86 11.11
C THR A 69 3.46 14.43 10.73
N LEU A 70 3.37 14.12 9.44
CA LEU A 70 3.71 12.82 8.92
C LEU A 70 5.22 12.63 8.84
N VAL A 71 5.97 13.68 8.50
CA VAL A 71 7.42 13.63 8.26
C VAL A 71 8.12 14.73 9.05
N SER A 72 9.12 14.32 9.83
CA SER A 72 9.93 15.22 10.64
C SER A 72 10.56 16.31 9.78
N GLY A 73 10.33 17.57 10.16
CA GLY A 73 10.84 18.75 9.45
C GLY A 73 9.87 19.33 8.42
N ILE A 74 8.79 18.63 8.07
CA ILE A 74 7.69 19.21 7.28
C ILE A 74 6.69 19.85 8.24
N PRO A 75 6.35 21.14 8.05
CA PRO A 75 5.44 21.84 8.93
C PRO A 75 4.02 21.24 8.85
N VAL A 76 3.30 21.30 9.98
CA VAL A 76 1.86 21.00 9.99
C VAL A 76 1.16 22.06 9.13
N PRO A 77 0.36 21.68 8.13
CA PRO A 77 -0.30 22.66 7.27
C PRO A 77 -1.30 23.47 8.09
N SER A 78 -1.40 24.77 7.79
CA SER A 78 -2.51 25.59 8.28
C SER A 78 -3.84 25.07 7.69
N PRO A 79 -5.01 25.39 8.27
CA PRO A 79 -6.31 25.00 7.70
C PRO A 79 -6.47 25.38 6.23
N ASP A 80 -6.06 26.60 5.84
CA ASP A 80 -6.12 27.08 4.46
C ASP A 80 -5.16 26.30 3.56
N THR A 81 -3.93 26.07 4.02
CA THR A 81 -2.95 25.25 3.30
C THR A 81 -3.45 23.82 3.10
N HIS A 82 -4.04 23.22 4.13
CA HIS A 82 -4.62 21.88 4.05
C HIS A 82 -5.77 21.84 3.04
N ALA A 83 -6.69 22.80 3.07
CA ALA A 83 -7.77 22.88 2.10
C ALA A 83 -7.26 22.99 0.66
N ILE A 84 -6.21 23.78 0.42
CA ILE A 84 -5.55 23.87 -0.88
C ILE A 84 -4.93 22.52 -1.29
N LEU A 85 -4.19 21.86 -0.39
CA LEU A 85 -3.59 20.54 -0.66
C LEU A 85 -4.65 19.48 -0.97
N MET A 86 -5.76 19.45 -0.24
CA MET A 86 -6.88 18.55 -0.50
C MET A 86 -7.50 18.79 -1.87
N LYS A 87 -7.66 20.06 -2.26
CA LYS A 87 -8.14 20.41 -3.61
C LYS A 87 -7.16 19.97 -4.71
N VAL A 88 -5.86 20.14 -4.49
CA VAL A 88 -4.82 19.67 -5.42
C VAL A 88 -4.89 18.15 -5.59
N LEU A 89 -5.06 17.40 -4.50
CA LEU A 89 -5.22 15.94 -4.53
C LEU A 89 -6.49 15.54 -5.30
N ASP A 90 -7.61 16.21 -5.05
CA ASP A 90 -8.87 15.97 -5.77
C ASP A 90 -8.73 16.16 -7.29
N GLN A 91 -8.11 17.26 -7.72
CA GLN A 91 -7.85 17.51 -9.14
C GLN A 91 -6.89 16.48 -9.74
N TYR A 92 -5.82 16.12 -9.03
CA TYR A 92 -4.87 15.10 -9.47
C TYR A 92 -5.52 13.72 -9.64
N ILE A 93 -6.35 13.30 -8.68
CA ILE A 93 -7.06 12.03 -8.75
C ILE A 93 -8.05 12.06 -9.92
N SER A 94 -8.81 13.14 -10.07
CA SER A 94 -9.74 13.31 -11.20
C SER A 94 -9.01 13.22 -12.55
N ALA A 95 -7.78 13.76 -12.65
CA ALA A 95 -6.93 13.61 -13.83
C ALA A 95 -6.59 12.14 -14.12
N CYS A 96 -6.21 11.40 -13.07
CA CYS A 96 -5.89 9.99 -13.16
C CYS A 96 -7.11 9.15 -13.59
N GLU A 97 -8.30 9.45 -13.04
CA GLU A 97 -9.56 8.78 -13.40
C GLU A 97 -9.92 9.03 -14.86
N ALA A 98 -9.86 10.28 -15.29
CA ALA A 98 -10.19 10.68 -16.65
C ALA A 98 -9.27 10.00 -17.68
N SER A 99 -7.97 9.96 -17.40
CA SER A 99 -6.94 9.39 -18.29
C SER A 99 -6.79 7.87 -18.22
N GLY A 100 -7.42 7.19 -17.25
CA GLY A 100 -7.20 5.75 -17.07
C GLY A 100 -5.79 5.42 -16.58
N SER A 101 -5.22 6.29 -15.74
CA SER A 101 -3.82 6.20 -15.30
C SER A 101 -3.56 4.97 -14.43
N VAL A 102 -2.30 4.51 -14.44
CA VAL A 102 -1.80 3.49 -13.51
C VAL A 102 -0.92 4.16 -12.47
N LEU A 103 -1.24 3.96 -11.21
CA LEU A 103 -0.42 4.37 -10.07
C LEU A 103 0.34 3.16 -9.53
N LEU A 104 1.62 3.36 -9.27
CA LEU A 104 2.38 2.52 -8.35
C LEU A 104 1.89 2.83 -6.94
N CYS A 105 1.62 1.79 -6.15
CA CYS A 105 1.13 1.94 -4.79
C CYS A 105 1.94 1.10 -3.81
N ASP A 106 2.15 1.63 -2.61
CA ASP A 106 2.60 0.87 -1.45
C ASP A 106 1.97 1.46 -0.19
N PHE A 107 2.03 0.70 0.89
CA PHE A 107 1.57 1.12 2.20
C PHE A 107 2.63 0.81 3.23
N GLU A 108 2.95 1.81 4.03
CA GLU A 108 3.94 1.66 5.08
C GLU A 108 3.32 1.90 6.44
N GLY A 109 3.91 1.24 7.43
CA GLY A 109 3.38 1.33 8.77
C GLY A 109 4.12 0.48 9.77
N THR A 110 3.46 0.33 10.89
CA THR A 110 4.01 -0.31 12.09
C THR A 110 4.11 -1.83 11.95
N HIS A 111 3.19 -2.41 11.18
CA HIS A 111 3.10 -3.83 10.97
C HIS A 111 2.33 -4.11 9.68
N ARG A 112 2.79 -5.06 8.84
CA ARG A 112 2.06 -5.48 7.63
C ARG A 112 0.90 -6.41 7.99
N GLY A 113 -0.21 -6.28 7.26
CA GLY A 113 -1.44 -7.09 7.46
C GLY A 113 -2.42 -6.52 8.49
N PRO A 114 -3.51 -7.24 8.80
CA PRO A 114 -4.69 -6.73 9.53
C PRO A 114 -4.45 -6.27 10.97
N GLY A 115 -3.47 -6.86 11.67
CA GLY A 115 -3.12 -6.49 13.04
C GLY A 115 -2.25 -5.24 13.15
N GLY A 116 -1.86 -4.66 12.00
CA GLY A 116 -1.03 -3.48 11.95
C GLY A 116 -1.79 -2.18 11.84
N THR A 117 -1.03 -1.10 12.03
CA THR A 117 -1.44 0.24 11.68
C THR A 117 -0.59 0.70 10.50
N LEU A 118 -1.23 0.85 9.35
CA LEU A 118 -0.74 1.58 8.19
C LEU A 118 -0.71 3.06 8.58
N SER A 119 0.48 3.64 8.47
CA SER A 119 0.75 5.02 8.88
C SER A 119 0.76 5.95 7.68
N CYS A 120 1.16 5.46 6.51
CA CYS A 120 1.10 6.21 5.27
C CYS A 120 0.83 5.33 4.05
N ALA A 121 0.31 5.97 3.01
CA ALA A 121 0.15 5.41 1.67
C ALA A 121 1.04 6.17 0.69
N GLN A 122 1.67 5.45 -0.23
CA GLN A 122 2.49 6.03 -1.29
C GLN A 122 1.82 5.81 -2.64
N PHE A 123 1.84 6.86 -3.47
CA PHE A 123 1.39 6.76 -4.85
C PHE A 123 2.38 7.43 -5.79
N MET A 124 2.66 6.83 -6.93
CA MET A 124 3.46 7.45 -7.98
C MET A 124 2.90 7.07 -9.35
N LEU A 125 2.60 8.06 -10.19
CA LEU A 125 2.16 7.79 -11.56
C LEU A 125 3.27 7.09 -12.35
N THR A 126 2.92 5.98 -13.01
CA THR A 126 3.84 5.28 -13.91
C THR A 126 3.41 5.46 -15.37
N GLN A 127 4.39 5.66 -16.24
CA GLN A 127 4.21 5.65 -17.70
C GLN A 127 4.57 4.29 -18.31
N SER A 128 5.10 3.39 -17.48
CA SER A 128 5.57 2.08 -17.91
C SER A 128 4.43 1.05 -17.99
N LEU A 129 3.23 1.39 -17.49
CA LEU A 129 2.02 0.57 -17.56
C LEU A 129 0.85 1.39 -18.10
N SER A 130 -0.10 0.69 -18.73
CA SER A 130 -1.36 1.25 -19.21
C SER A 130 -2.50 0.31 -18.86
N LEU A 131 -3.67 0.88 -18.54
CA LEU A 131 -4.92 0.14 -18.36
C LEU A 131 -5.58 -0.30 -19.67
N SER A 132 -5.02 0.07 -20.83
CA SER A 132 -5.62 -0.23 -22.14
C SER A 132 -6.08 -1.70 -22.20
N THR A 133 -7.36 -1.81 -22.54
CA THR A 133 -8.29 -2.93 -22.38
C THR A 133 -7.74 -4.29 -22.81
N PRO A 134 -8.32 -5.42 -22.35
CA PRO A 134 -7.84 -6.79 -22.58
C PRO A 134 -7.62 -7.23 -24.05
N GLU A 135 -8.00 -6.40 -25.01
CA GLU A 135 -7.67 -6.56 -26.43
C GLU A 135 -6.23 -6.11 -26.69
N ALA A 136 -5.27 -6.90 -26.18
CA ALA A 136 -3.82 -6.76 -26.37
C ALA A 136 -3.21 -5.41 -25.92
N PRO A 137 -2.30 -5.39 -24.92
CA PRO A 137 -1.57 -4.18 -24.56
C PRO A 137 -0.75 -3.70 -25.77
N VAL A 138 -1.11 -2.53 -26.31
CA VAL A 138 -0.25 -1.79 -27.24
C VAL A 138 0.80 -1.10 -26.37
N PHE A 139 1.95 -1.75 -26.19
CA PHE A 139 3.11 -1.10 -25.60
C PHE A 139 3.47 0.11 -26.47
N THR A 140 3.37 1.32 -25.92
CA THR A 140 3.89 2.53 -26.55
C THR A 140 5.41 2.48 -26.48
N HIS A 141 6.03 1.71 -27.36
CA HIS A 141 7.45 1.91 -27.63
C HIS A 141 7.61 3.31 -28.20
N SER A 142 8.25 4.20 -27.44
CA SER A 142 8.89 5.39 -27.97
C SER A 142 9.95 4.94 -28.98
N LYS A 143 9.55 4.78 -30.24
CA LYS A 143 10.44 4.36 -31.33
C LYS A 143 11.36 5.54 -31.67
N LYS A 144 12.57 5.56 -31.11
CA LYS A 144 13.72 6.12 -31.82
C LYS A 144 14.12 5.11 -32.89
N THR A 145 13.58 5.29 -34.09
CA THR A 145 13.87 4.47 -35.29
C THR A 145 15.36 4.58 -35.61
N THR A 146 16.12 3.52 -35.32
CA THR A 146 17.47 3.33 -35.87
C THR A 146 17.40 2.16 -36.83
N THR A 147 17.49 2.46 -38.12
CA THR A 147 17.51 1.50 -39.21
C THR A 147 18.85 0.75 -39.20
N LEU A 148 18.82 -0.55 -38.93
CA LEU A 148 19.95 -1.44 -39.18
C LEU A 148 19.48 -2.59 -40.09
N THR A 149 20.11 -2.65 -41.25
CA THR A 149 19.92 -3.65 -42.30
C THR A 149 20.37 -5.03 -41.83
N SER A 150 19.56 -6.04 -42.15
CA SER A 150 19.80 -7.45 -41.88
C SER A 150 20.85 -8.04 -42.79
N GLU A 151 21.74 -8.88 -42.25
CA GLU A 151 22.26 -10.04 -42.99
C GLU A 151 22.47 -11.22 -42.05
N ALA A 152 22.18 -12.41 -42.56
CA ALA A 152 22.04 -13.66 -41.83
C ALA A 152 23.26 -14.57 -42.06
N THR A 153 23.68 -15.34 -41.04
CA THR A 153 23.92 -16.80 -41.20
C THR A 153 24.18 -17.55 -39.88
N LYS A 154 23.32 -18.55 -39.64
CA LYS A 154 23.57 -19.96 -39.25
C LYS A 154 24.72 -20.38 -38.28
N LYS A 155 24.24 -21.03 -37.20
CA LYS A 155 24.56 -22.39 -36.68
C LYS A 155 25.74 -22.60 -35.71
N THR A 156 25.35 -23.19 -34.57
CA THR A 156 26.10 -24.14 -33.69
C THR A 156 27.02 -23.53 -32.65
N GLU A 157 26.63 -23.56 -31.37
CA GLU A 157 27.47 -24.12 -30.29
C GLU A 157 26.75 -24.20 -28.93
N ARG A 158 26.86 -25.39 -28.32
CA ARG A 158 26.65 -25.63 -26.90
C ARG A 158 27.86 -25.10 -26.13
N ARG A 159 27.61 -24.56 -24.92
CA ARG A 159 28.56 -24.02 -23.93
C ARG A 159 29.18 -22.66 -24.29
N ASN A 160 28.60 -21.59 -23.76
CA ASN A 160 29.34 -20.62 -22.93
C ASN A 160 28.39 -19.61 -22.27
N ARG A 161 28.39 -19.63 -20.93
CA ARG A 161 28.16 -18.42 -20.12
C ARG A 161 29.43 -17.57 -20.28
N ARG A 162 29.37 -16.48 -21.04
CA ARG A 162 30.14 -15.24 -20.86
C ARG A 162 29.84 -14.29 -22.02
N HIS A 163 29.60 -13.03 -21.66
CA HIS A 163 29.46 -11.86 -22.53
C HIS A 163 28.17 -11.76 -23.35
N TYR A 164 27.11 -11.31 -22.68
CA TYR A 164 26.19 -10.37 -23.34
C TYR A 164 26.97 -9.08 -23.61
N GLY A 165 27.63 -9.01 -24.76
CA GLY A 165 28.09 -7.76 -25.36
C GLY A 165 26.89 -7.01 -25.91
N GLY A 166 26.07 -6.45 -25.02
CA GLY A 166 25.05 -5.49 -25.39
C GLY A 166 25.75 -4.20 -25.82
N ALA A 167 25.48 -3.74 -27.04
CA ALA A 167 25.93 -2.44 -27.52
C ALA A 167 25.58 -1.37 -26.48
N SER A 168 26.61 -0.78 -25.86
CA SER A 168 26.50 0.32 -24.92
C SER A 168 26.03 1.56 -25.67
N THR A 169 24.73 1.71 -25.86
CA THR A 169 24.14 3.02 -26.11
C THR A 169 24.37 3.83 -24.84
N SER A 170 25.26 4.82 -24.91
CA SER A 170 25.60 5.74 -23.83
C SER A 170 24.48 6.73 -23.50
N GLY A 171 23.22 6.29 -23.58
CA GLY A 171 22.08 7.01 -23.06
C GLY A 171 22.29 7.18 -21.56
N SER A 172 22.37 8.42 -21.10
CA SER A 172 22.52 8.69 -19.68
C SER A 172 21.33 8.08 -18.96
N VAL A 173 21.56 7.36 -17.87
CA VAL A 173 20.52 6.72 -17.05
C VAL A 173 19.43 7.72 -16.60
N GLY A 174 19.73 9.01 -16.62
CA GLY A 174 18.75 10.09 -16.37
C GLY A 174 17.60 10.18 -17.39
N ASP A 175 17.71 9.50 -18.54
CA ASP A 175 16.66 9.47 -19.57
C ASP A 175 15.67 8.30 -19.40
N VAL A 176 15.99 7.31 -18.56
CA VAL A 176 15.22 6.05 -18.50
C VAL A 176 13.98 6.16 -17.61
N ILE A 177 14.10 6.87 -16.48
CA ILE A 177 12.97 7.16 -15.60
C ILE A 177 12.67 8.65 -15.70
N THR A 178 11.54 8.99 -16.31
CA THR A 178 11.01 10.35 -16.18
C THR A 178 10.59 10.54 -14.73
N PRO A 179 11.25 11.43 -13.97
CA PRO A 179 10.92 11.58 -12.57
C PRO A 179 9.54 12.22 -12.47
N THR A 180 8.60 11.52 -11.83
CA THR A 180 7.25 12.01 -11.58
C THR A 180 7.12 12.33 -10.09
N LEU A 181 6.39 13.41 -9.77
CA LEU A 181 6.06 13.72 -8.39
C LEU A 181 5.29 12.55 -7.76
N GLY A 182 5.74 12.09 -6.60
CA GLY A 182 5.05 11.09 -5.80
C GLY A 182 4.12 11.73 -4.76
N LEU A 183 3.21 10.93 -4.21
CA LEU A 183 2.37 11.29 -3.06
C LEU A 183 2.78 10.44 -1.85
N LEU A 184 2.87 11.07 -0.68
CA LEU A 184 3.05 10.41 0.60
C LEU A 184 1.94 10.91 1.55
N LEU A 185 0.92 10.07 1.73
CA LEU A 185 -0.33 10.46 2.37
C LEU A 185 -0.42 9.87 3.78
N GLY A 186 -0.73 10.71 4.78
CA GLY A 186 -0.83 10.32 6.18
C GLY A 186 -2.17 9.66 6.51
N MET A 187 -2.13 8.39 6.91
CA MET A 187 -3.32 7.56 7.10
C MET A 187 -3.95 7.71 8.50
N GLN A 188 -3.58 8.74 9.26
CA GLN A 188 -4.16 9.06 10.57
C GLN A 188 -5.32 10.06 10.49
N SER A 189 -5.58 10.62 9.31
CA SER A 189 -6.63 11.60 9.07
C SER A 189 -7.81 11.00 8.28
N PRO A 190 -9.08 11.15 8.73
CA PRO A 190 -10.24 10.69 7.99
C PRO A 190 -10.35 11.25 6.57
N ASP A 191 -10.00 12.53 6.37
CA ASP A 191 -10.07 13.18 5.07
C ASP A 191 -9.06 12.57 4.09
N ILE A 192 -7.84 12.27 4.57
CA ILE A 192 -6.81 11.61 3.77
C ILE A 192 -7.17 10.14 3.51
N VAL A 193 -7.76 9.46 4.50
CA VAL A 193 -8.32 8.11 4.32
C VAL A 193 -9.38 8.10 3.21
N SER A 194 -10.23 9.13 3.12
CA SER A 194 -11.22 9.27 2.04
C SER A 194 -10.56 9.41 0.66
N VAL A 195 -9.50 10.22 0.55
CA VAL A 195 -8.70 10.36 -0.67
C VAL A 195 -8.10 9.02 -1.10
N VAL A 196 -7.46 8.31 -0.17
CA VAL A 196 -6.88 6.99 -0.44
C VAL A 196 -7.95 5.98 -0.82
N GLN A 197 -9.11 6.02 -0.15
CA GLN A 197 -10.25 5.20 -0.47
C GLN A 197 -10.72 5.43 -1.92
N ARG A 198 -10.85 6.69 -2.36
CA ARG A 198 -11.20 7.02 -3.75
C ARG A 198 -10.21 6.40 -4.74
N ILE A 199 -8.91 6.57 -4.51
CA ILE A 199 -7.87 5.96 -5.35
C ILE A 199 -8.03 4.44 -5.40
N MET A 200 -8.07 3.78 -4.24
CA MET A 200 -8.09 2.32 -4.13
C MET A 200 -9.37 1.68 -4.69
N GLN A 201 -10.52 2.36 -4.54
CA GLN A 201 -11.81 1.87 -4.98
C GLN A 201 -12.14 2.22 -6.44
N CYS A 202 -11.47 3.22 -7.02
CA CYS A 202 -11.78 3.66 -8.39
C CYS A 202 -11.35 2.61 -9.43
N PRO A 203 -12.27 2.02 -10.23
CA PRO A 203 -11.91 1.03 -11.23
C PRO A 203 -11.15 1.62 -12.43
N ARG A 204 -11.24 2.95 -12.63
CA ARG A 204 -10.54 3.66 -13.71
C ARG A 204 -9.09 3.98 -13.39
N ILE A 205 -8.66 3.82 -12.15
CA ILE A 205 -7.26 3.96 -11.75
C ILE A 205 -6.69 2.56 -11.52
N GLY A 206 -5.60 2.23 -12.23
CA GLY A 206 -4.85 1.00 -12.04
C GLY A 206 -3.94 1.10 -10.84
N LYS A 207 -3.83 0.03 -10.04
CA LYS A 207 -2.93 -0.02 -8.88
C LYS A 207 -1.89 -1.10 -9.12
N ALA A 208 -0.65 -0.70 -9.38
CA ALA A 208 0.47 -1.61 -9.47
C ALA A 208 1.17 -1.68 -8.11
N MET A 209 1.16 -2.85 -7.49
CA MET A 209 1.71 -3.07 -6.14
C MET A 209 2.69 -4.23 -6.15
N TRP A 210 3.67 -4.24 -5.25
CA TRP A 210 4.61 -5.36 -5.12
C TRP A 210 4.19 -6.32 -4.01
N GLY A 211 3.74 -7.53 -4.34
CA GLY A 211 3.37 -8.53 -3.33
C GLY A 211 2.17 -8.07 -2.49
N ALA A 212 1.10 -7.67 -3.18
CA ALA A 212 0.02 -6.84 -2.66
C ALA A 212 -0.78 -7.46 -1.51
N VAL A 213 -0.74 -8.79 -1.37
CA VAL A 213 -1.60 -9.53 -0.41
C VAL A 213 -1.57 -8.92 0.99
N GLY A 214 -0.38 -8.65 1.54
CA GLY A 214 -0.26 -8.10 2.90
C GLY A 214 -0.94 -6.74 3.06
N ASP A 215 -0.77 -5.88 2.07
CA ASP A 215 -1.26 -4.50 2.11
C ASP A 215 -2.77 -4.45 1.88
N ILE A 216 -3.29 -5.28 0.96
CA ILE A 216 -4.73 -5.42 0.73
C ILE A 216 -5.46 -5.91 1.98
N TYR A 217 -4.90 -6.91 2.69
CA TYR A 217 -5.45 -7.31 4.00
C TYR A 217 -5.30 -6.20 5.05
N GLY A 218 -4.21 -5.42 5.03
CA GLY A 218 -4.02 -4.26 5.89
C GLY A 218 -5.12 -3.20 5.72
N ILE A 219 -5.31 -2.69 4.51
CA ILE A 219 -6.34 -1.66 4.22
C ILE A 219 -7.77 -2.18 4.38
N ARG A 220 -8.00 -3.49 4.24
CA ARG A 220 -9.33 -4.08 4.44
C ARG A 220 -9.70 -4.27 5.91
N HIS A 221 -8.72 -4.61 6.76
CA HIS A 221 -8.98 -5.11 8.11
C HIS A 221 -8.29 -4.32 9.23
N GLN A 222 -7.57 -3.24 8.92
CA GLN A 222 -7.09 -2.34 9.96
C GLN A 222 -8.26 -1.81 10.79
N ALA A 223 -8.13 -1.92 12.12
CA ALA A 223 -9.11 -1.43 13.09
C ALA A 223 -8.75 -0.06 13.67
N VAL A 224 -7.45 0.25 13.82
CA VAL A 224 -6.96 1.46 14.51
C VAL A 224 -5.81 2.12 13.76
N PRO A 225 -5.62 3.45 13.90
CA PRO A 225 -6.43 4.40 14.69
C PRO A 225 -7.79 4.67 14.04
N ILE A 226 -7.90 4.43 12.73
CA ILE A 226 -9.11 4.55 11.94
C ILE A 226 -9.34 3.20 11.25
N ALA A 227 -10.58 2.71 11.30
CA ALA A 227 -10.98 1.53 10.56
C ALA A 227 -11.03 1.87 9.06
N LEU A 228 -10.20 1.22 8.26
CA LEU A 228 -10.05 1.58 6.85
C LEU A 228 -11.13 0.94 5.96
N SER A 229 -11.40 -0.36 6.16
CA SER A 229 -12.42 -1.13 5.42
C SER A 229 -12.43 -0.91 3.90
N MET A 230 -11.26 -0.66 3.30
CA MET A 230 -11.18 -0.26 1.90
C MET A 230 -11.28 -1.46 0.97
N GLU A 231 -12.15 -1.34 -0.04
CA GLU A 231 -12.12 -2.21 -1.21
C GLU A 231 -11.03 -1.77 -2.18
N THR A 232 -10.41 -2.74 -2.87
CA THR A 232 -9.47 -2.45 -3.94
C THR A 232 -10.03 -2.96 -5.26
N ARG A 233 -9.97 -2.11 -6.29
CA ARG A 233 -10.34 -2.44 -7.67
C ARG A 233 -9.13 -2.27 -8.59
N SER A 234 -9.13 -2.91 -9.76
CA SER A 234 -8.09 -2.72 -10.79
C SER A 234 -6.65 -2.90 -10.29
N LEU A 235 -6.43 -3.95 -9.50
CA LEU A 235 -5.12 -4.31 -8.94
C LEU A 235 -4.27 -5.10 -9.96
N LEU A 236 -2.99 -4.76 -10.03
CA LEU A 236 -1.92 -5.55 -10.64
C LEU A 236 -0.85 -5.80 -9.57
N ASP A 237 -0.74 -7.02 -9.08
CA ASP A 237 0.40 -7.46 -8.29
C ASP A 237 1.60 -7.69 -9.23
N VAL A 238 2.55 -6.77 -9.22
CA VAL A 238 3.75 -6.80 -10.05
C VAL A 238 4.64 -8.00 -9.69
N GLN A 239 4.56 -8.53 -8.46
CA GLN A 239 5.27 -9.75 -8.09
C GLN A 239 4.76 -10.96 -8.90
N CYS A 240 3.46 -11.01 -9.21
CA CYS A 240 2.86 -12.07 -10.03
C CYS A 240 3.36 -12.07 -11.48
N LEU A 241 3.79 -10.93 -12.02
CA LEU A 241 4.38 -10.86 -13.36
C LEU A 241 5.69 -11.65 -13.48
N LEU A 242 6.42 -11.75 -12.36
CA LEU A 242 7.78 -12.28 -12.33
C LEU A 242 7.93 -13.59 -11.57
N SER A 243 6.94 -13.92 -10.76
CA SER A 243 6.99 -15.11 -9.95
C SER A 243 6.55 -16.31 -10.79
N GLY A 244 7.41 -17.33 -10.82
CA GLY A 244 6.97 -18.68 -11.19
C GLY A 244 6.19 -19.29 -10.03
N ASP A 245 6.49 -20.55 -9.68
CA ASP A 245 5.81 -21.24 -8.58
C ASP A 245 6.09 -20.64 -7.19
N ARG A 246 7.09 -19.76 -7.07
CA ARG A 246 7.49 -19.14 -5.81
C ARG A 246 7.57 -17.63 -5.94
N PRO A 247 7.01 -16.87 -4.97
CA PRO A 247 7.13 -15.43 -4.94
C PRO A 247 8.59 -15.01 -4.78
N LEU A 248 9.03 -14.05 -5.59
CA LEU A 248 10.36 -13.44 -5.47
C LEU A 248 10.28 -12.17 -4.65
N GLY A 249 11.22 -11.95 -3.73
CA GLY A 249 11.35 -10.66 -3.05
C GLY A 249 11.85 -9.58 -4.02
N MET A 250 11.47 -8.31 -3.77
CA MET A 250 11.82 -7.17 -4.63
C MET A 250 13.33 -7.06 -4.86
N GLY A 251 14.14 -7.21 -3.80
CA GLY A 251 15.61 -7.19 -3.90
C GLY A 251 16.15 -8.22 -4.90
N ARG A 252 15.66 -9.46 -4.87
CA ARG A 252 16.09 -10.51 -5.80
C ARG A 252 15.72 -10.25 -7.26
N VAL A 253 14.71 -9.41 -7.48
CA VAL A 253 14.32 -8.98 -8.82
C VAL A 253 15.17 -7.80 -9.26
N LEU A 254 15.46 -6.86 -8.36
CA LEU A 254 16.39 -5.76 -8.64
C LEU A 254 17.79 -6.27 -8.99
N ASP A 255 18.24 -7.37 -8.39
CA ASP A 255 19.49 -8.06 -8.77
C ASP A 255 19.52 -8.52 -10.25
N ARG A 256 18.38 -8.52 -10.94
CA ARG A 256 18.23 -8.90 -12.36
C ARG A 256 18.03 -7.69 -13.27
N VAL A 257 17.70 -6.52 -12.72
CA VAL A 257 17.64 -5.26 -13.45
C VAL A 257 19.09 -4.81 -13.67
N SER A 258 19.39 -4.19 -14.83
CA SER A 258 20.77 -3.83 -15.16
C SER A 258 21.44 -2.94 -14.11
N ASP A 259 22.68 -3.25 -13.75
CA ASP A 259 23.44 -2.61 -12.67
C ASP A 259 23.44 -1.07 -12.72
N GLY A 260 23.45 -0.50 -13.93
CA GLY A 260 23.45 0.96 -14.13
C GLY A 260 22.19 1.67 -13.65
N LEU A 261 21.05 0.98 -13.59
CA LEU A 261 19.77 1.55 -13.13
C LEU A 261 19.60 1.47 -11.62
N VAL A 262 20.10 0.38 -11.01
CA VAL A 262 19.92 0.09 -9.57
C VAL A 262 20.91 0.87 -8.71
N TYR A 263 22.12 1.16 -9.21
CA TYR A 263 23.22 1.79 -8.45
C TYR A 263 22.87 3.11 -7.74
N LYS A 264 21.83 3.83 -8.20
CA LYS A 264 21.42 5.10 -7.59
C LYS A 264 20.45 4.97 -6.43
N LEU A 265 19.85 3.79 -6.22
CA LEU A 265 18.94 3.55 -5.10
C LEU A 265 19.72 2.99 -3.91
N PRO A 266 19.45 3.46 -2.69
CA PRO A 266 20.14 2.94 -1.51
C PRO A 266 19.78 1.47 -1.29
N ASP A 267 20.66 0.75 -0.59
CA ASP A 267 20.39 -0.62 -0.19
C ASP A 267 19.15 -0.71 0.70
N LYS A 268 18.28 -1.68 0.43
CA LYS A 268 17.01 -1.88 1.15
C LYS A 268 17.18 -2.36 2.61
N HIS A 269 18.41 -2.60 3.07
CA HIS A 269 18.70 -3.40 4.27
C HIS A 269 18.82 -2.64 5.60
N CYS A 270 18.24 -1.44 5.73
CA CYS A 270 18.47 -0.61 6.91
C CYS A 270 17.62 -0.93 8.17
N LYS A 271 16.55 -1.75 8.08
CA LYS A 271 15.63 -2.01 9.20
C LYS A 271 15.44 -3.49 9.53
N ASP A 272 15.70 -3.87 10.78
CA ASP A 272 15.34 -5.19 11.32
C ASP A 272 13.87 -5.21 11.80
N TRP A 273 12.97 -5.34 10.83
CA TRP A 273 11.53 -5.48 11.07
C TRP A 273 11.21 -6.64 12.02
N SER A 274 11.95 -7.75 11.94
CA SER A 274 11.66 -8.94 12.75
C SER A 274 11.92 -8.69 14.22
N LEU A 275 13.02 -8.02 14.55
CA LEU A 275 13.36 -7.66 15.93
C LEU A 275 12.32 -6.72 16.53
N LEU A 276 11.95 -5.66 15.82
CA LEU A 276 10.98 -4.66 16.28
C LEU A 276 9.58 -5.28 16.45
N HIS A 277 9.13 -6.10 15.50
CA HIS A 277 7.85 -6.82 15.63
C HIS A 277 7.87 -7.83 16.77
N SER A 278 8.99 -8.52 17.00
CA SER A 278 9.13 -9.48 18.10
C SER A 278 8.97 -8.85 19.48
N THR A 279 9.15 -7.54 19.60
CA THR A 279 9.03 -6.80 20.85
C THR A 279 7.77 -5.92 20.91
N ASN A 280 6.84 -6.10 19.96
CA ASN A 280 5.65 -5.24 19.79
C ASN A 280 6.03 -3.73 19.78
N GLN A 281 7.09 -3.39 19.05
CA GLN A 281 7.54 -2.03 18.83
C GLN A 281 7.11 -1.53 17.45
N CYS A 282 6.92 -0.22 17.36
CA CYS A 282 6.59 0.45 16.12
C CYS A 282 7.82 0.56 15.22
N THR A 283 7.75 0.07 13.99
CA THR A 283 8.85 0.09 13.00
C THR A 283 9.03 1.42 12.28
N MET A 284 7.96 2.21 12.22
CA MET A 284 7.91 3.51 11.57
C MET A 284 7.08 4.45 12.45
N PRO A 285 7.65 4.91 13.59
CA PRO A 285 6.95 5.81 14.49
C PRO A 285 6.66 7.13 13.79
N LEU A 286 5.53 7.75 14.13
CA LEU A 286 5.19 9.09 13.65
C LEU A 286 5.67 10.18 14.64
N PRO A 287 6.12 11.35 14.14
CA PRO A 287 6.42 11.63 12.73
C PRO A 287 7.52 10.71 12.18
N LEU A 288 7.41 10.33 10.90
CA LEU A 288 8.45 9.59 10.20
C LEU A 288 9.74 10.39 10.26
N SER A 289 10.87 9.71 10.44
CA SER A 289 12.16 10.33 10.19
C SER A 289 12.30 10.65 8.68
N VAL A 290 13.18 11.57 8.32
CA VAL A 290 13.48 11.85 6.90
C VAL A 290 13.94 10.57 6.19
N SER A 291 14.77 9.75 6.85
CA SER A 291 15.23 8.46 6.32
C SER A 291 14.09 7.46 6.12
N ASP A 292 13.07 7.48 6.98
CA ASP A 292 11.91 6.61 6.90
C ASP A 292 11.00 7.01 5.74
N ALA A 293 10.78 8.30 5.57
CA ALA A 293 10.05 8.84 4.43
C ALA A 293 10.78 8.58 3.10
N GLN A 294 12.11 8.71 3.09
CA GLN A 294 12.97 8.34 1.95
C GLN A 294 12.87 6.86 1.62
N TYR A 295 12.93 5.99 2.62
CA TYR A 295 12.77 4.55 2.43
C TYR A 295 11.45 4.22 1.73
N SER A 296 10.34 4.81 2.18
CA SER A 296 9.02 4.66 1.55
C SER A 296 8.98 5.18 0.11
N ALA A 297 9.55 6.36 -0.14
CA ALA A 297 9.61 6.96 -1.47
C ALA A 297 10.46 6.13 -2.45
N ASP A 298 11.58 5.59 -1.99
CA ASP A 298 12.49 4.80 -2.81
C ASP A 298 11.88 3.46 -3.24
N ASP A 299 10.94 2.89 -2.47
CA ASP A 299 10.23 1.68 -2.89
C ASP A 299 9.34 1.90 -4.13
N MET A 300 8.82 3.12 -4.33
CA MET A 300 8.15 3.51 -5.58
C MET A 300 9.13 3.55 -6.76
N HIS A 301 10.34 4.07 -6.55
CA HIS A 301 11.36 4.08 -7.60
C HIS A 301 11.87 2.67 -7.94
N ARG A 302 12.01 1.80 -6.94
CA ARG A 302 12.33 0.38 -7.17
C ARG A 302 11.24 -0.29 -8.00
N LEU A 303 9.98 -0.04 -7.66
CA LEU A 303 8.85 -0.60 -8.39
C LEU A 303 8.79 -0.07 -9.83
N GLU A 304 9.01 1.24 -10.05
CA GLU A 304 9.09 1.83 -11.39
C GLU A 304 10.21 1.20 -12.22
N LEU A 305 11.40 1.02 -11.65
CA LEU A 305 12.51 0.35 -12.32
C LEU A 305 12.17 -1.07 -12.75
N ILE A 306 11.55 -1.84 -11.85
CA ILE A 306 11.11 -3.20 -12.14
C ILE A 306 10.10 -3.14 -13.29
N VAL A 307 9.01 -2.39 -13.14
CA VAL A 307 7.95 -2.31 -14.14
C VAL A 307 8.47 -1.84 -15.49
N HIS A 308 9.35 -0.83 -15.52
CA HIS A 308 10.02 -0.36 -16.73
C HIS A 308 10.84 -1.46 -17.39
N HIS A 309 11.66 -2.18 -16.62
CA HIS A 309 12.42 -3.33 -17.11
C HIS A 309 11.49 -4.45 -17.64
N LEU A 310 10.31 -4.61 -17.02
CA LEU A 310 9.26 -5.54 -17.43
C LEU A 310 8.40 -5.07 -18.60
N GLY A 311 8.55 -3.84 -19.10
CA GLY A 311 7.80 -3.31 -20.24
C GLY A 311 8.02 -4.07 -21.56
N SER A 312 8.84 -5.13 -21.54
CA SER A 312 9.07 -6.08 -22.63
C SER A 312 8.41 -7.45 -22.43
N LEU A 313 7.66 -7.66 -21.34
CA LEU A 313 7.04 -8.95 -21.04
C LEU A 313 5.96 -9.30 -22.08
N PRO A 314 5.86 -10.58 -22.48
CA PRO A 314 4.87 -11.00 -23.46
C PRO A 314 3.45 -10.88 -22.87
N PRO A 315 2.43 -10.53 -23.69
CA PRO A 315 1.05 -10.34 -23.23
C PRO A 315 0.47 -11.46 -22.33
N PRO A 316 0.76 -12.76 -22.55
CA PRO A 316 0.27 -13.83 -21.68
C PRO A 316 0.78 -13.76 -20.23
N ALA A 317 1.97 -13.20 -19.99
CA ALA A 317 2.47 -13.02 -18.63
C ALA A 317 1.65 -11.96 -17.89
N TYR A 318 1.32 -10.87 -18.57
CA TYR A 318 0.50 -9.80 -18.04
C TYR A 318 -0.91 -10.27 -17.69
N GLN A 319 -1.58 -10.96 -18.62
CA GLN A 319 -2.93 -11.50 -18.39
C GLN A 319 -2.99 -12.44 -17.19
N ARG A 320 -2.00 -13.32 -17.04
CA ARG A 320 -1.90 -14.21 -15.86
C ARG A 320 -1.73 -13.43 -14.57
N ALA A 321 -0.90 -12.39 -14.55
CA ALA A 321 -0.74 -11.57 -13.35
C ALA A 321 -2.02 -10.82 -12.98
N VAL A 322 -2.77 -10.31 -13.97
CA VAL A 322 -4.10 -9.70 -13.74
C VAL A 322 -5.07 -10.72 -13.15
N GLN A 323 -5.16 -11.93 -13.71
CA GLN A 323 -6.02 -12.99 -13.18
C GLN A 323 -5.64 -13.39 -11.75
N GLN A 324 -4.35 -13.53 -11.46
CA GLN A 324 -3.87 -13.81 -10.11
C GLN A 324 -4.20 -12.67 -9.13
N SER A 325 -4.07 -11.42 -9.58
CA SER A 325 -4.44 -10.24 -8.79
C SER A 325 -5.93 -10.19 -8.49
N GLN A 326 -6.78 -10.55 -9.46
CA GLN A 326 -8.23 -10.67 -9.25
C GLN A 326 -8.57 -11.76 -8.24
N GLU A 327 -7.89 -12.91 -8.26
CA GLU A 327 -8.11 -13.96 -7.26
C GLU A 327 -7.63 -13.56 -5.86
N ILE A 328 -6.58 -12.72 -5.75
CA ILE A 328 -6.21 -12.09 -4.47
C ILE A 328 -7.38 -11.26 -3.93
N LEU A 329 -7.94 -10.37 -4.75
CA LEU A 329 -9.07 -9.53 -4.34
C LEU A 329 -10.28 -10.38 -3.94
N ARG A 330 -10.64 -11.36 -4.78
CA ARG A 330 -11.77 -12.26 -4.52
C ARG A 330 -11.57 -13.08 -3.25
N THR A 331 -10.34 -13.51 -2.95
CA THR A 331 -10.01 -14.22 -1.72
C THR A 331 -10.23 -13.34 -0.49
N VAL A 332 -9.79 -12.08 -0.54
CA VAL A 332 -9.94 -11.11 0.56
C VAL A 332 -11.42 -10.76 0.77
N ASP A 333 -12.18 -10.55 -0.30
CA ASP A 333 -13.60 -10.20 -0.23
C ASP A 333 -14.43 -11.26 0.51
N ILE A 334 -14.09 -12.55 0.34
CA ILE A 334 -14.76 -13.67 1.02
C ILE A 334 -14.09 -14.08 2.35
N ASP A 335 -13.12 -13.30 2.86
CA ASP A 335 -12.45 -13.54 4.13
C ASP A 335 -12.61 -12.35 5.09
N PRO A 336 -13.83 -12.10 5.60
CA PRO A 336 -14.10 -10.96 6.48
C PRO A 336 -13.28 -10.97 7.78
N SER A 337 -12.75 -12.14 8.17
CA SER A 337 -11.92 -12.31 9.36
C SER A 337 -10.41 -12.24 9.10
N GLY A 338 -9.97 -12.17 7.85
CA GLY A 338 -8.55 -12.29 7.50
C GLY A 338 -7.92 -13.64 7.91
N ALA A 339 -8.72 -14.69 8.10
CA ALA A 339 -8.25 -15.99 8.57
C ALA A 339 -7.43 -16.73 7.50
N LYS A 340 -7.78 -16.59 6.21
CA LYS A 340 -6.98 -17.16 5.12
C LYS A 340 -5.60 -16.52 5.05
N TRP A 341 -5.51 -15.23 5.36
CA TRP A 341 -4.21 -14.58 5.52
C TRP A 341 -3.42 -15.21 6.66
N LEU A 342 -4.04 -15.43 7.83
CA LEU A 342 -3.40 -16.12 8.95
C LEU A 342 -2.92 -17.53 8.60
N ASP A 343 -3.71 -18.31 7.85
CA ASP A 343 -3.31 -19.66 7.39
C ASP A 343 -2.06 -19.63 6.51
N ARG A 344 -2.00 -18.65 5.58
CA ARG A 344 -0.82 -18.43 4.74
C ARG A 344 0.40 -18.03 5.57
N GLN A 345 0.23 -17.08 6.49
CA GLN A 345 1.31 -16.64 7.39
C GLN A 345 1.81 -17.76 8.28
N HIS A 346 0.90 -18.60 8.80
CA HIS A 346 1.25 -19.75 9.62
C HIS A 346 2.10 -20.76 8.87
N SER A 347 1.67 -21.12 7.66
CA SER A 347 2.38 -22.07 6.83
C SER A 347 3.80 -21.59 6.56
N TYR A 348 3.96 -20.29 6.31
CA TYR A 348 5.25 -19.64 6.09
C TYR A 348 6.13 -19.60 7.35
N HIS A 349 5.57 -19.19 8.49
CA HIS A 349 6.31 -18.97 9.74
C HIS A 349 6.40 -20.20 10.66
N SER A 350 5.77 -21.33 10.30
CA SER A 350 5.77 -22.56 11.10
C SER A 350 7.18 -23.12 11.40
N ARG A 351 8.16 -22.75 10.59
CA ARG A 351 9.57 -23.18 10.70
C ARG A 351 10.48 -22.10 11.24
N ASP A 352 9.96 -20.89 11.46
CA ASP A 352 10.75 -19.80 12.01
C ASP A 352 11.04 -20.03 13.49
N MET A 353 12.18 -19.52 13.95
CA MET A 353 12.65 -19.62 15.33
C MET A 353 13.02 -18.23 15.86
N GLY A 354 13.10 -18.10 17.18
CA GLY A 354 13.58 -16.87 17.85
C GLY A 354 12.70 -15.65 17.58
N HIS A 355 13.33 -14.54 17.19
CA HIS A 355 12.63 -13.26 16.95
C HIS A 355 11.55 -13.36 15.87
N LYS A 356 11.78 -14.14 14.81
CA LYS A 356 10.79 -14.28 13.73
C LYS A 356 9.52 -14.97 14.20
N GLN A 357 9.66 -16.07 14.96
CA GLN A 357 8.53 -16.77 15.56
C GLN A 357 7.79 -15.89 16.57
N THR A 358 8.54 -15.17 17.39
CA THR A 358 7.97 -14.23 18.39
C THR A 358 7.21 -13.09 17.70
N GLY A 359 7.78 -12.51 16.63
CA GLY A 359 7.09 -11.51 15.81
C GLY A 359 5.82 -12.05 15.18
N TYR A 360 5.81 -13.32 14.74
CA TYR A 360 4.59 -13.98 14.27
C TYR A 360 3.55 -14.17 15.39
N HIS A 361 3.94 -14.50 16.63
CA HIS A 361 3.00 -14.51 17.76
C HIS A 361 2.41 -13.12 18.02
N VAL A 362 3.21 -12.05 17.96
CA VAL A 362 2.72 -10.67 18.07
C VAL A 362 1.69 -10.39 16.98
N LYS A 363 1.97 -10.78 15.72
CA LYS A 363 1.01 -10.66 14.60
C LYS A 363 -0.33 -11.30 14.91
N LEU A 364 -0.31 -12.54 15.40
CA LEU A 364 -1.52 -13.30 15.71
C LEU A 364 -2.37 -12.62 16.77
N VAL A 365 -1.75 -12.22 17.88
CA VAL A 365 -2.46 -11.58 18.99
C VAL A 365 -3.01 -10.21 18.56
N ARG A 366 -2.21 -9.41 17.83
CA ARG A 366 -2.67 -8.13 17.27
C ARG A 366 -3.84 -8.31 16.30
N HIS A 367 -3.76 -9.26 15.37
CA HIS A 367 -4.86 -9.57 14.46
C HIS A 367 -6.14 -9.89 15.23
N SER A 368 -6.03 -10.74 16.25
CA SER A 368 -7.20 -11.13 17.04
C SER A 368 -7.82 -9.97 17.83
N HIS A 369 -7.01 -9.08 18.39
CA HIS A 369 -7.50 -7.86 19.03
C HIS A 369 -8.16 -6.91 18.01
N GLY A 370 -7.57 -6.74 16.82
CA GLY A 370 -8.14 -5.94 15.74
C GLY A 370 -9.51 -6.44 15.29
N LEU A 371 -9.69 -7.76 15.13
CA LEU A 371 -11.01 -8.34 14.83
C LEU A 371 -12.04 -8.01 15.91
N LYS A 372 -11.64 -8.11 17.19
CA LYS A 372 -12.53 -7.78 18.30
C LYS A 372 -12.98 -6.32 18.27
N LEU A 373 -12.07 -5.40 17.97
CA LEU A 373 -12.37 -3.96 17.82
C LEU A 373 -13.32 -3.69 16.64
N LEU A 374 -13.25 -4.51 15.58
CA LEU A 374 -14.18 -4.46 14.44
C LEU A 374 -15.50 -5.19 14.69
N GLY A 375 -15.75 -5.72 15.89
CA GLY A 375 -16.94 -6.52 16.19
C GLY A 375 -16.98 -7.87 15.46
N ARG A 376 -15.82 -8.42 15.07
CA ARG A 376 -15.70 -9.67 14.33
C ARG A 376 -15.11 -10.77 15.21
N THR A 377 -15.48 -12.01 14.93
CA THR A 377 -14.97 -13.20 15.64
C THR A 377 -13.90 -13.91 14.84
N LEU A 378 -12.89 -14.40 15.55
CA LEU A 378 -11.88 -15.27 14.99
C LEU A 378 -12.47 -16.69 14.80
N PRO A 379 -12.13 -17.42 13.71
CA PRO A 379 -12.59 -18.80 13.55
C PRO A 379 -12.15 -19.71 14.71
N PRO A 380 -12.95 -20.72 15.10
CA PRO A 380 -12.66 -21.55 16.29
C PRO A 380 -11.27 -22.21 16.29
N HIS A 381 -10.80 -22.69 15.14
CA HIS A 381 -9.49 -23.33 15.02
C HIS A 381 -8.31 -22.36 15.28
N TRP A 382 -8.54 -21.05 15.13
CA TRP A 382 -7.55 -20.01 15.39
C TRP A 382 -7.52 -19.56 16.86
N VAL A 383 -8.62 -19.73 17.60
CA VAL A 383 -8.71 -19.34 19.03
C VAL A 383 -7.65 -20.04 19.87
N LYS A 384 -7.46 -21.35 19.67
CA LYS A 384 -6.42 -22.12 20.37
C LYS A 384 -5.02 -21.57 20.09
N ARG A 385 -4.71 -21.29 18.83
CA ARG A 385 -3.39 -20.76 18.42
C ARG A 385 -3.11 -19.37 18.96
N VAL A 386 -4.12 -18.49 18.99
CA VAL A 386 -3.97 -17.15 19.58
C VAL A 386 -3.73 -17.23 21.08
N ARG A 387 -4.39 -18.17 21.78
CA ARG A 387 -4.14 -18.43 23.20
C ARG A 387 -2.70 -18.90 23.44
N GLU A 388 -2.23 -19.89 22.68
CA GLU A 388 -0.84 -20.38 22.76
C GLU A 388 0.18 -19.26 22.46
N ALA A 389 -0.08 -18.44 21.43
CA ALA A 389 0.75 -17.28 21.10
C ALA A 389 0.78 -16.27 22.25
N THR A 390 -0.38 -15.98 22.87
CA THR A 390 -0.50 -15.07 24.01
C THR A 390 0.31 -15.58 25.21
N GLU A 391 0.17 -16.86 25.57
CA GLU A 391 0.92 -17.48 26.66
C GLU A 391 2.44 -17.42 26.41
N ASN A 392 2.87 -17.71 25.18
CA ASN A 392 4.27 -17.62 24.79
C ASN A 392 4.82 -16.20 24.92
N LEU A 393 4.08 -15.19 24.45
CA LEU A 393 4.48 -13.78 24.60
C LEU A 393 4.55 -13.36 26.07
N CYS A 394 3.58 -13.78 26.90
CA CYS A 394 3.60 -13.52 28.33
C CYS A 394 4.85 -14.10 29.02
N ARG A 395 5.26 -15.33 28.68
CA ARG A 395 6.49 -15.94 29.23
C ARG A 395 7.74 -15.15 28.85
N LEU A 396 7.74 -14.49 27.69
CA LEU A 396 8.84 -13.64 27.21
C LEU A 396 8.75 -12.19 27.72
N GLY A 397 7.75 -11.85 28.54
CA GLY A 397 7.53 -10.49 29.03
C GLY A 397 7.06 -9.50 27.96
N ILE A 398 6.56 -9.99 26.82
CA ILE A 398 6.06 -9.16 25.72
C ILE A 398 4.55 -9.02 25.88
N ARG A 399 4.08 -7.77 25.92
CA ARG A 399 2.65 -7.44 25.98
C ARG A 399 2.16 -6.89 24.65
N VAL A 400 1.03 -7.42 24.17
CA VAL A 400 0.24 -6.83 23.10
C VAL A 400 -1.04 -6.27 23.72
N PRO A 401 -1.15 -4.95 23.87
CA PRO A 401 -2.36 -4.30 24.39
C PRO A 401 -3.59 -4.54 23.49
N ALA A 402 -4.78 -4.60 24.12
CA ALA A 402 -6.05 -4.83 23.42
C ALA A 402 -6.46 -3.64 22.52
N ASP A 403 -5.99 -2.43 22.84
CA ASP A 403 -6.14 -1.22 22.02
C ASP A 403 -5.12 -1.16 20.86
N LEU A 404 -4.32 -2.22 20.68
CA LEU A 404 -3.28 -2.35 19.66
C LEU A 404 -2.15 -1.32 19.75
N SER A 405 -2.02 -0.61 20.88
CA SER A 405 -0.89 0.28 21.13
C SER A 405 0.45 -0.47 21.11
N PHE A 406 1.52 0.24 20.73
CA PHE A 406 2.88 -0.29 20.71
C PHE A 406 3.57 -0.05 22.05
N THR A 407 4.49 -0.93 22.42
CA THR A 407 5.35 -0.68 23.57
C THR A 407 6.30 0.45 23.21
N ASN A 408 6.18 1.59 23.90
CA ASN A 408 7.12 2.70 23.70
C ASN A 408 8.49 2.24 24.19
N GLY A 409 9.41 1.99 23.25
CA GLY A 409 10.77 1.58 23.54
C GLY A 409 11.40 2.50 24.59
N GLY A 410 11.62 1.99 25.79
CA GLY A 410 12.66 2.47 26.69
C GLY A 410 12.46 3.78 27.46
N ARG A 411 11.42 4.60 27.23
CA ARG A 411 11.07 5.59 28.26
C ARG A 411 10.24 4.87 29.31
N LYS A 412 10.91 4.37 30.36
CA LYS A 412 10.30 4.16 31.69
C LYS A 412 9.71 5.50 32.13
N ARG A 413 8.55 5.89 31.57
CA ARG A 413 7.67 6.82 32.25
C ARG A 413 7.36 6.11 33.56
N GLN A 414 7.85 6.65 34.67
CA GLN A 414 7.28 6.38 35.97
C GLN A 414 5.83 6.86 35.90
N HIS A 415 4.95 6.08 35.28
CA HIS A 415 3.53 6.20 35.52
C HIS A 415 3.38 5.83 36.98
N LYS A 416 3.14 6.85 37.83
CA LYS A 416 2.56 6.64 39.15
C LYS A 416 1.42 5.66 38.94
N SER A 417 1.55 4.52 39.59
CA SER A 417 0.60 3.41 39.58
C SER A 417 -0.80 3.95 39.77
N VAL A 418 -1.56 4.02 38.68
CA VAL A 418 -2.98 3.70 38.79
C VAL A 418 -2.98 2.21 39.13
N GLU A 419 -3.55 1.85 40.28
CA GLU A 419 -3.70 0.47 40.71
C GLU A 419 -4.49 -0.32 39.65
N GLU A 420 -3.79 -0.89 38.67
CA GLU A 420 -4.38 -1.85 37.75
C GLU A 420 -4.27 -3.23 38.37
N ARG A 421 -5.44 -3.79 38.74
CA ARG A 421 -5.61 -5.13 39.30
C ARG A 421 -4.91 -6.18 38.42
N PRO A 422 -4.04 -7.04 38.97
CA PRO A 422 -3.39 -8.09 38.18
C PRO A 422 -4.37 -9.23 37.84
N LEU A 423 -4.26 -9.74 36.61
CA LEU A 423 -4.46 -11.16 36.24
C LEU A 423 -5.85 -11.82 36.30
N ALA A 424 -6.96 -11.10 36.49
CA ALA A 424 -8.30 -11.71 36.35
C ALA A 424 -8.84 -11.77 34.90
N MET A 425 -8.39 -10.91 33.99
CA MET A 425 -8.99 -10.80 32.64
C MET A 425 -8.55 -11.87 31.63
N ALA A 426 -7.54 -12.71 31.90
CA ALA A 426 -7.14 -13.75 30.95
C ALA A 426 -8.18 -14.88 30.82
N ARG A 427 -9.06 -15.06 31.82
CA ARG A 427 -10.13 -16.08 31.79
C ARG A 427 -11.42 -15.58 31.14
N ASP A 428 -11.78 -14.31 31.31
CA ASP A 428 -13.06 -13.77 30.82
C ASP A 428 -13.03 -13.28 29.37
N VAL A 429 -11.85 -13.16 28.75
CA VAL A 429 -11.71 -12.63 27.38
C VAL A 429 -12.03 -13.67 26.30
N TRP A 430 -12.10 -14.97 26.65
CA TRP A 430 -12.26 -16.08 25.70
C TRP A 430 -13.32 -17.10 26.11
N SER A 431 -14.35 -16.68 26.86
CA SER A 431 -15.54 -17.50 27.04
C SER A 431 -16.19 -17.69 25.68
N VAL A 432 -15.92 -18.84 25.06
CA VAL A 432 -16.81 -19.44 24.06
C VAL A 432 -18.15 -19.53 24.78
N PRO A 433 -19.25 -18.94 24.27
CA PRO A 433 -20.56 -19.21 24.84
C PRO A 433 -20.71 -20.73 24.95
N PRO A 434 -21.27 -21.27 26.05
CA PRO A 434 -21.57 -22.69 26.13
C PRO A 434 -22.25 -23.09 24.82
N ALA A 435 -21.83 -24.21 24.23
CA ALA A 435 -22.59 -24.80 23.15
C ALA A 435 -23.93 -25.20 23.75
N ASP A 436 -24.90 -24.28 23.71
CA ASP A 436 -26.25 -24.57 24.14
C ASP A 436 -26.76 -25.71 23.28
N VAL A 437 -27.18 -26.74 24.01
CA VAL A 437 -27.86 -27.92 23.53
C VAL A 437 -28.97 -27.48 22.59
N CYS A 438 -28.90 -27.92 21.33
CA CYS A 438 -30.06 -27.95 20.45
C CYS A 438 -31.13 -28.81 21.14
N GLU A 439 -32.05 -28.18 21.87
CA GLU A 439 -33.35 -28.77 22.10
C GLU A 439 -34.20 -28.52 20.86
N ASP A 440 -34.55 -29.62 20.20
CA ASP A 440 -35.58 -29.67 19.16
C ASP A 440 -36.91 -29.20 19.75
N THR A 441 -37.28 -27.94 19.49
CA THR A 441 -38.68 -27.51 19.55
C THR A 441 -39.14 -27.12 18.16
N THR A 442 -39.73 -28.10 17.48
CA THR A 442 -40.64 -27.91 16.36
C THR A 442 -41.81 -27.03 16.80
N THR A 443 -41.78 -25.75 16.42
CA THR A 443 -42.98 -24.89 16.47
C THR A 443 -43.25 -24.38 15.06
N THR A 444 -44.33 -24.90 14.48
CA THR A 444 -44.90 -24.52 13.19
C THR A 444 -45.45 -23.10 13.29
N HIS A 445 -44.74 -22.12 12.71
CA HIS A 445 -45.30 -20.81 12.41
C HIS A 445 -45.65 -20.72 10.92
N THR A 446 -46.95 -20.79 10.64
CA THR A 446 -47.55 -20.46 9.35
C THR A 446 -47.44 -18.94 9.16
N MET A 447 -46.59 -18.47 8.25
CA MET A 447 -46.62 -17.08 7.77
C MET A 447 -47.49 -17.01 6.51
N GLY A 448 -48.60 -16.29 6.62
CA GLY A 448 -49.42 -15.91 5.47
C GLY A 448 -48.70 -14.86 4.63
N PHE A 449 -48.61 -15.11 3.33
CA PHE A 449 -48.21 -14.10 2.35
C PHE A 449 -49.43 -13.26 1.99
N GLU A 450 -49.45 -12.00 2.43
CA GLU A 450 -50.26 -10.96 1.79
C GLU A 450 -49.49 -10.42 0.59
N THR A 451 -50.02 -10.69 -0.60
CA THR A 451 -49.59 -10.07 -1.85
C THR A 451 -50.09 -8.64 -1.91
N GLN A 452 -49.17 -7.67 -1.85
CA GLN A 452 -49.46 -6.27 -2.13
C GLN A 452 -49.27 -6.01 -3.63
N GLU A 453 -50.36 -5.73 -4.33
CA GLU A 453 -50.38 -5.32 -5.74
C GLU A 453 -49.80 -3.90 -5.90
N PHE A 454 -48.87 -3.73 -6.85
CA PHE A 454 -48.43 -2.43 -7.34
C PHE A 454 -49.04 -2.17 -8.73
N PRO A 455 -49.76 -1.06 -8.96
CA PRO A 455 -50.28 -0.75 -10.28
C PRO A 455 -49.22 -0.03 -11.14
N GLY A 456 -48.99 -0.59 -12.32
CA GLY A 456 -48.87 0.08 -13.61
C GLY A 456 -47.87 1.21 -13.80
N LEU A 457 -46.85 0.97 -14.62
CA LEU A 457 -46.32 1.96 -15.57
C LEU A 457 -45.86 1.22 -16.84
N ALA A 458 -46.65 1.34 -17.89
CA ALA A 458 -46.27 1.02 -19.26
C ALA A 458 -45.52 2.22 -19.85
N PHE A 459 -44.45 1.96 -20.59
CA PHE A 459 -43.87 2.91 -21.52
C PHE A 459 -43.82 2.25 -22.91
N GLU A 460 -44.32 3.00 -23.88
CA GLU A 460 -44.13 2.82 -25.33
C GLU A 460 -42.66 2.98 -25.74
#